data_AF-A0AAJ2YHN7-F1
#
_entry.id   AF-A0AAJ2YHN7-F1
#
_cell.length_a   1.000
_cell.length_b   1.000
_cell.length_c   1.000
_cell.angle_alpha   90.00
_cell.angle_beta   90.00
_cell.angle_gamma   90.00
#
_symmetry.space_group_name_H-M   'P 1'
#
loop_
_entity.id
_entity.type
_entity.pdbx_description
1 polymer ?
#
loop_
_entity_poly.entity_id
_entity_poly.type
_entity_poly.pdbx_seq_one_letter_code
_entity_poly.pdbx_strand_id
1 'polypeptide(L)'
;MPAFASSRLVRTLAVAGTGVAVVALPLFGATSASAAPSTQATTAASTTAYPDNLDGWIREAMDIMAQNGIPGSYDSIHRNIMRESSGNPAAINLWDSNAVKGTPSKGLLQVIDPTFQAYHVPGTAFDPFDPVANIAAACNYAADRYGSIDNVFGAY
;
A
#
# COMPACT_ATOMS: atom_id res chain seq x y z
N MET A 1 -25.85 33.66 -1.36
CA MET A 1 -26.06 32.57 -0.38
C MET A 1 -24.97 31.51 -0.62
N PRO A 2 -24.40 30.91 0.43
CA PRO A 2 -22.94 30.87 0.67
C PRO A 2 -22.19 29.64 0.15
N ALA A 3 -20.86 29.78 0.08
CA ALA A 3 -19.87 28.75 -0.21
C ALA A 3 -19.68 27.81 1.01
N PHE A 4 -19.57 26.50 0.76
CA PHE A 4 -19.24 25.51 1.78
C PHE A 4 -17.91 24.84 1.45
N ALA A 5 -16.87 25.23 2.17
CA ALA A 5 -15.68 24.43 2.37
C ALA A 5 -15.98 23.39 3.45
N SER A 6 -15.73 22.11 3.18
CA SER A 6 -15.75 21.06 4.21
C SER A 6 -14.34 20.56 4.47
N SER A 7 -13.88 20.90 5.67
CA SER A 7 -12.59 20.56 6.26
C SER A 7 -12.51 19.07 6.57
N ARG A 8 -11.36 18.45 6.30
CA ARG A 8 -11.07 17.05 6.63
C ARG A 8 -10.92 16.91 8.15
N LEU A 9 -11.81 16.13 8.78
CA LEU A 9 -11.70 15.77 10.19
C LEU A 9 -10.49 14.86 10.43
N VAL A 10 -9.54 15.33 11.22
CA VAL A 10 -8.49 14.52 11.84
C VAL A 10 -9.07 13.91 13.11
N ARG A 11 -9.22 12.58 13.15
CA ARG A 11 -9.61 11.83 14.36
C ARG A 11 -8.36 11.38 15.10
N THR A 12 -7.97 12.15 16.11
CA THR A 12 -7.00 11.74 17.12
C THR A 12 -7.73 10.95 18.21
N LEU A 13 -7.37 9.69 18.40
CA LEU A 13 -7.85 8.86 19.49
C LEU A 13 -6.81 8.90 20.63
N ALA A 14 -7.14 9.58 21.72
CA ALA A 14 -6.37 9.55 22.97
C ALA A 14 -7.03 8.55 23.94
N VAL A 15 -6.30 7.52 24.34
CA VAL A 15 -6.71 6.54 25.36
C VAL A 15 -6.36 7.09 26.74
N ALA A 16 -7.37 7.19 27.60
CA ALA A 16 -7.25 7.54 29.02
C ALA A 16 -6.87 6.31 29.84
N GLY A 17 -5.71 6.33 30.50
CA GLY A 17 -5.32 5.37 31.53
C GLY A 17 -5.45 5.99 32.91
N THR A 18 -6.32 5.43 33.75
CA THR A 18 -6.48 5.79 35.16
C THR A 18 -5.35 5.20 35.98
N GLY A 19 -4.65 6.01 36.77
CA GLY A 19 -3.71 5.56 37.79
C GLY A 19 -4.15 6.06 39.15
N VAL A 20 -4.01 5.23 40.19
CA VAL A 20 -3.52 5.63 41.53
C VAL A 20 -2.98 4.37 42.24
N ALA A 21 -1.70 4.36 42.59
CA ALA A 21 -1.17 3.56 43.70
C ALA A 21 -0.23 4.48 44.50
N VAL A 22 -0.56 4.71 45.77
CA VAL A 22 0.24 5.53 46.70
C VAL A 22 1.01 4.57 47.61
N VAL A 23 2.34 4.71 47.65
CA VAL A 23 3.22 4.02 48.62
C VAL A 23 4.09 5.06 49.31
N ALA A 24 4.19 4.95 50.63
CA ALA A 24 4.87 5.86 51.54
C ALA A 24 6.41 5.63 51.62
N LEU A 25 7.13 6.71 51.91
CA LEU A 25 8.60 6.92 52.10
C LEU A 25 9.18 6.29 53.41
N PRO A 26 10.47 6.48 53.80
CA PRO A 26 11.78 6.62 53.08
C PRO A 26 12.95 5.79 53.73
N LEU A 27 14.04 5.45 53.00
CA LEU A 27 15.42 5.39 53.58
C LEU A 27 16.53 5.18 52.52
N PHE A 28 17.71 5.76 52.80
CA PHE A 28 18.95 5.89 52.02
C PHE A 28 19.48 4.64 51.27
N GLY A 29 20.09 4.85 50.10
CA GLY A 29 20.95 3.86 49.44
C GLY A 29 21.35 4.26 48.00
N ALA A 30 22.61 4.58 47.79
CA ALA A 30 23.18 4.95 46.50
C ALA A 30 23.32 3.75 45.54
N THR A 31 22.85 3.90 44.31
CA THR A 31 23.45 3.33 43.08
C THR A 31 22.70 3.92 41.89
N SER A 32 23.41 4.60 41.00
CA SER A 32 22.86 5.19 39.77
C SER A 32 22.58 4.06 38.78
N ALA A 33 21.38 3.50 38.81
CA ALA A 33 20.93 2.60 37.75
C ALA A 33 20.56 3.43 36.51
N SER A 34 21.44 3.42 35.52
CA SER A 34 21.19 3.93 34.18
C SER A 34 20.14 3.05 33.49
N ALA A 35 18.89 3.48 33.51
CA ALA A 35 17.84 2.92 32.65
C ALA A 35 17.95 3.61 31.29
N ALA A 36 18.64 2.95 30.36
CA ALA A 36 18.72 3.36 28.96
C ALA A 36 17.30 3.42 28.36
N PRO A 37 16.86 4.55 27.78
CA PRO A 37 15.77 4.50 26.83
C PRO A 37 16.29 3.74 25.61
N SER A 38 15.71 2.58 25.34
CA SER A 38 15.86 1.89 24.06
C SER A 38 15.34 2.83 22.98
N THR A 39 16.26 3.55 22.34
CA THR A 39 16.01 4.31 21.12
C THR A 39 15.59 3.31 20.05
N GLN A 40 14.29 3.02 19.95
CA GLN A 40 13.75 2.49 18.71
C GLN A 40 13.89 3.62 17.71
N ALA A 41 14.99 3.56 16.95
CA ALA A 41 15.17 4.32 15.74
C ALA A 41 13.95 4.04 14.85
N THR A 42 12.98 4.94 14.88
CA THR A 42 12.05 5.09 13.78
C THR A 42 12.93 5.59 12.65
N THR A 43 13.40 4.67 11.80
CA THR A 43 14.02 5.02 10.53
C THR A 43 13.01 5.90 9.82
N ALA A 44 13.22 7.21 9.86
CA ALA A 44 12.50 8.15 9.03
C ALA A 44 12.87 7.77 7.61
N ALA A 45 12.01 6.96 6.98
CA ALA A 45 12.13 6.60 5.58
C ALA A 45 12.21 7.92 4.81
N SER A 46 13.32 8.12 4.10
CA SER A 46 13.44 9.18 3.12
C SER A 46 12.23 9.08 2.21
N THR A 47 11.32 10.07 2.24
CA THR A 47 10.20 10.11 1.31
C THR A 47 10.78 10.44 -0.05
N THR A 48 11.21 9.41 -0.80
CA THR A 48 11.34 9.54 -2.24
C THR A 48 9.99 10.00 -2.74
N ALA A 49 9.92 11.25 -3.22
CA ALA A 49 8.70 11.80 -3.77
C ALA A 49 8.57 11.29 -5.21
N TYR A 50 7.57 10.45 -5.46
CA TYR A 50 7.21 10.05 -6.81
C TYR A 50 6.22 11.06 -7.39
N PRO A 51 6.30 11.38 -8.69
CA PRO A 51 5.29 12.20 -9.33
C PRO A 51 3.94 11.45 -9.35
N ASP A 52 2.84 12.17 -9.22
CA ASP A 52 1.49 11.58 -9.28
C ASP A 52 1.04 11.37 -10.74
N ASN A 53 1.70 10.41 -11.40
CA ASN A 53 1.42 10.02 -12.78
C ASN A 53 1.88 8.57 -13.01
N LEU A 54 1.58 8.02 -14.19
CA LEU A 54 1.87 6.63 -14.54
C LEU A 54 3.33 6.23 -14.26
N ASP A 55 4.28 7.07 -14.66
CA ASP A 55 5.71 6.81 -14.50
C ASP A 55 6.12 6.79 -13.01
N GLY A 56 5.57 7.71 -12.19
CA GLY A 56 5.79 7.72 -10.76
C GLY A 56 5.15 6.53 -10.04
N TRP A 57 3.90 6.19 -10.37
CA TRP A 57 3.21 5.04 -9.78
C TRP A 57 3.92 3.72 -10.07
N ILE A 58 4.46 3.54 -11.29
CA ILE A 58 5.24 2.35 -11.62
C ILE A 58 6.53 2.30 -10.80
N ARG A 59 7.27 3.40 -10.69
CA ARG A 59 8.52 3.42 -9.91
C ARG A 59 8.29 3.19 -8.42
N GLU A 60 7.26 3.81 -7.86
CA GLU A 60 6.87 3.60 -6.47
C GLU A 60 6.51 2.14 -6.21
N ALA A 61 5.69 1.55 -7.09
CA ALA A 61 5.34 0.14 -7.00
C ALA A 61 6.59 -0.75 -7.12
N MET A 62 7.53 -0.44 -8.02
CA MET A 62 8.79 -1.17 -8.14
C MET A 62 9.64 -1.12 -6.88
N ASP A 63 9.72 0.02 -6.21
CA ASP A 63 10.47 0.14 -4.96
C ASP A 63 9.80 -0.65 -3.82
N ILE A 64 8.46 -0.67 -3.76
CA ILE A 64 7.71 -1.49 -2.80
C ILE A 64 7.86 -2.99 -3.12
N MET A 65 7.79 -3.36 -4.39
CA MET A 65 7.98 -4.73 -4.85
C MET A 65 9.38 -5.25 -4.53
N ALA A 66 10.42 -4.44 -4.75
CA ALA A 66 11.79 -4.77 -4.42
C ALA A 66 11.97 -5.06 -2.91
N GLN A 67 11.31 -4.27 -2.04
CA GLN A 67 11.30 -4.50 -0.59
C GLN A 67 10.62 -5.81 -0.19
N ASN A 68 9.69 -6.31 -1.00
CA ASN A 68 8.92 -7.52 -0.75
C ASN A 68 9.40 -8.72 -1.58
N GLY A 69 10.51 -8.59 -2.32
CA GLY A 69 11.05 -9.67 -3.15
C GLY A 69 10.20 -10.04 -4.36
N ILE A 70 9.36 -9.12 -4.84
CA ILE A 70 8.49 -9.32 -6.01
C ILE A 70 9.26 -8.85 -7.27
N PRO A 71 9.54 -9.75 -8.22
CA PRO A 71 10.23 -9.39 -9.46
C PRO A 71 9.32 -8.68 -10.47
N GLY A 72 9.89 -7.74 -11.22
CA GLY A 72 9.25 -7.10 -12.36
C GLY A 72 10.08 -5.93 -12.89
N SER A 73 9.99 -5.68 -14.20
CA SER A 73 10.63 -4.52 -14.85
C SER A 73 9.63 -3.44 -15.24
N TYR A 74 10.12 -2.19 -15.31
CA TYR A 74 9.32 -1.02 -15.70
C TYR A 74 8.61 -1.23 -17.04
N ASP A 75 9.34 -1.68 -18.07
CA ASP A 75 8.79 -1.89 -19.41
C ASP A 75 7.68 -2.95 -19.43
N SER A 76 7.81 -4.00 -18.60
CA SER A 76 6.79 -5.03 -18.44
C SER A 76 5.54 -4.55 -17.76
N ILE A 77 5.69 -3.74 -16.73
CA ILE A 77 4.55 -3.16 -16.03
C ILE A 77 3.85 -2.18 -16.96
N HIS A 78 4.60 -1.25 -17.55
CA HIS A 78 4.09 -0.23 -18.46
C HIS A 78 3.34 -0.83 -19.65
N ARG A 79 3.91 -1.82 -20.36
CA ARG A 79 3.25 -2.44 -21.52
C ARG A 79 1.93 -3.14 -21.15
N ASN A 80 1.88 -3.80 -19.99
CA ASN A 80 0.67 -4.47 -19.53
C ASN A 80 -0.38 -3.43 -19.15
N ILE A 81 -0.02 -2.37 -18.41
CA ILE A 81 -0.94 -1.26 -18.08
C ILE A 81 -1.55 -0.65 -19.35
N MET A 82 -0.72 -0.39 -20.36
CA MET A 82 -1.22 0.20 -21.61
C MET A 82 -2.19 -0.72 -22.35
N ARG A 83 -2.01 -2.04 -22.29
CA ARG A 83 -2.96 -3.02 -22.86
C ARG A 83 -4.25 -3.10 -22.06
N GLU A 84 -4.16 -3.12 -20.73
CA GLU A 84 -5.29 -3.38 -19.84
C GLU A 84 -6.20 -2.16 -19.62
N SER A 85 -5.63 -0.96 -19.52
CA SER A 85 -6.36 0.24 -19.10
C SER A 85 -6.02 1.50 -19.88
N SER A 86 -5.05 1.45 -20.80
CA SER A 86 -4.48 2.65 -21.45
C SER A 86 -3.95 3.68 -20.44
N GLY A 87 -3.52 3.21 -19.25
CA GLY A 87 -3.03 4.05 -18.17
C GLY A 87 -4.11 4.70 -17.30
N ASN A 88 -5.37 4.26 -17.40
CA ASN A 88 -6.47 4.79 -16.58
C ASN A 88 -6.59 4.04 -15.24
N PRO A 89 -6.25 4.66 -14.10
CA PRO A 89 -6.36 4.00 -12.79
C PRO A 89 -7.80 3.77 -12.34
N ALA A 90 -8.78 4.46 -12.93
CA ALA A 90 -10.20 4.28 -12.64
C ALA A 90 -10.90 3.29 -13.60
N ALA A 91 -10.15 2.55 -14.42
CA ALA A 91 -10.72 1.58 -15.36
C ALA A 91 -11.50 0.47 -14.63
N ILE A 92 -12.68 0.12 -15.15
CA ILE A 92 -13.51 -0.97 -14.65
C ILE A 92 -14.19 -1.70 -15.80
N ASN A 93 -14.10 -3.03 -15.79
CA ASN A 93 -14.81 -3.90 -16.73
C ASN A 93 -16.14 -4.35 -16.14
N LEU A 94 -17.25 -4.02 -16.81
CA LEU A 94 -18.61 -4.37 -16.37
C LEU A 94 -19.34 -5.37 -17.28
N TRP A 95 -18.66 -5.95 -18.26
CA TRP A 95 -19.30 -6.75 -19.32
C TRP A 95 -18.86 -8.22 -19.36
N ASP A 96 -17.74 -8.56 -18.71
CA ASP A 96 -17.23 -9.93 -18.70
C ASP A 96 -17.90 -10.86 -17.67
N SER A 97 -17.46 -12.12 -17.63
CA SER A 97 -18.00 -13.10 -16.70
C SER A 97 -17.72 -12.79 -15.22
N ASN A 98 -16.67 -12.01 -14.93
CA ASN A 98 -16.33 -11.60 -13.57
C ASN A 98 -17.26 -10.49 -13.11
N ALA A 99 -17.58 -9.54 -13.98
CA ALA A 99 -18.60 -8.53 -13.74
C ALA A 99 -19.98 -9.15 -13.48
N VAL A 100 -20.37 -10.16 -14.27
CA VAL A 100 -21.62 -10.92 -14.04
C VAL A 100 -21.62 -11.62 -12.68
N LYS A 101 -20.46 -12.07 -12.21
CA LYS A 101 -20.28 -12.68 -10.87
C LYS A 101 -20.15 -11.65 -9.74
N GLY A 102 -20.19 -10.35 -10.04
CA GLY A 102 -20.09 -9.27 -9.04
C GLY A 102 -18.67 -8.92 -8.60
N THR A 103 -17.64 -9.44 -9.29
CA THR A 103 -16.23 -9.15 -9.01
C THR A 103 -15.55 -8.56 -10.26
N PRO A 104 -15.97 -7.39 -10.74
CA PRO A 104 -15.42 -6.82 -11.96
C PRO A 104 -13.92 -6.56 -11.84
N SER A 105 -13.21 -6.65 -12.96
CA SER A 105 -11.80 -6.26 -13.07
C SER A 105 -11.63 -4.74 -12.96
N LYS A 106 -10.61 -4.29 -12.22
CA LYS A 106 -10.43 -2.89 -11.83
C LYS A 106 -8.98 -2.40 -11.96
N GLY A 107 -8.84 -1.10 -12.16
CA GLY A 107 -7.57 -0.38 -12.08
C GLY A 107 -6.65 -0.60 -13.28
N LEU A 108 -5.39 -0.19 -13.11
CA LEU A 108 -4.40 -0.13 -14.17
C LEU A 108 -4.13 -1.49 -14.85
N LEU A 109 -4.13 -2.57 -14.07
CA LEU A 109 -3.88 -3.94 -14.53
C LEU A 109 -5.10 -4.85 -14.45
N GLN A 110 -6.30 -4.27 -14.34
CA GLN A 110 -7.58 -5.00 -14.43
C GLN A 110 -7.66 -6.20 -13.45
N VAL A 111 -7.24 -6.00 -12.20
CA VAL A 111 -7.27 -7.03 -11.14
C VAL A 111 -8.68 -7.11 -10.54
N ILE A 112 -9.18 -8.34 -10.32
CA ILE A 112 -10.44 -8.58 -9.60
C ILE A 112 -10.23 -8.55 -8.08
N ASP A 113 -11.26 -8.16 -7.33
CA ASP A 113 -11.21 -8.05 -5.85
C ASP A 113 -10.61 -9.27 -5.13
N PRO A 114 -11.00 -10.53 -5.39
CA PRO A 114 -10.44 -11.66 -4.66
C PRO A 114 -8.94 -11.85 -4.94
N THR A 115 -8.47 -11.55 -6.16
CA THR A 115 -7.03 -11.58 -6.48
C THR A 115 -6.31 -10.44 -5.78
N PHE A 116 -6.86 -9.22 -5.81
CA PHE A 116 -6.25 -8.09 -5.10
C PHE A 116 -6.09 -8.38 -3.62
N GLN A 117 -7.12 -8.93 -2.97
CA GLN A 117 -7.08 -9.27 -1.55
C GLN A 117 -6.03 -10.36 -1.24
N ALA A 118 -5.93 -11.39 -2.09
CA ALA A 118 -4.99 -12.49 -1.88
C ALA A 118 -3.52 -12.09 -2.12
N TYR A 119 -3.28 -11.13 -3.02
CA TYR A 119 -1.93 -10.72 -3.44
C TYR A 119 -1.55 -9.30 -3.02
N HIS A 120 -2.35 -8.68 -2.14
CA HIS A 120 -2.06 -7.35 -1.59
C HIS A 120 -0.66 -7.30 -1.00
N VAL A 121 0.07 -6.22 -1.31
CA VAL A 121 1.45 -6.04 -0.85
C VAL A 121 1.46 -5.07 0.33
N PRO A 122 1.98 -5.49 1.51
CA PRO A 122 2.10 -4.62 2.67
C PRO A 122 2.84 -3.32 2.34
N GLY A 123 2.35 -2.20 2.88
CA GLY A 123 2.89 -0.87 2.59
C GLY A 123 2.16 -0.12 1.48
N THR A 124 1.19 -0.73 0.82
CA THR A 124 0.29 -0.07 -0.15
C THR A 124 -1.11 0.14 0.40
N ALA A 125 -1.91 1.00 -0.24
CA ALA A 125 -3.32 1.18 0.09
C ALA A 125 -4.10 -0.14 -0.09
N PHE A 126 -5.17 -0.34 0.68
CA PHE A 126 -6.09 -1.46 0.49
C PHE A 126 -7.26 -1.05 -0.43
N ASP A 127 -6.92 -0.61 -1.64
CA ASP A 127 -7.87 -0.17 -2.67
C ASP A 127 -7.40 -0.65 -4.06
N PRO A 128 -8.19 -1.45 -4.79
CA PRO A 128 -7.82 -1.90 -6.13
C PRO A 128 -7.77 -0.78 -7.17
N PHE A 129 -8.29 0.43 -6.89
CA PHE A 129 -8.14 1.60 -7.75
C PHE A 129 -6.93 2.47 -7.40
N ASP A 130 -6.28 2.24 -6.26
CA ASP A 130 -5.00 2.88 -5.97
C ASP A 130 -3.95 2.35 -6.96
N PRO A 131 -3.28 3.23 -7.73
CA PRO A 131 -2.44 2.80 -8.84
C PRO A 131 -1.25 1.97 -8.36
N VAL A 132 -0.64 2.35 -7.23
CA VAL A 132 0.54 1.66 -6.67
C VAL A 132 0.13 0.29 -6.12
N ALA A 133 -0.95 0.23 -5.35
CA ALA A 133 -1.48 -1.02 -4.80
C ALA A 133 -1.92 -1.99 -5.92
N ASN A 134 -2.60 -1.49 -6.96
CA ASN A 134 -3.04 -2.29 -8.10
C ASN A 134 -1.84 -2.89 -8.84
N ILE A 135 -0.80 -2.09 -9.10
CA ILE A 135 0.44 -2.56 -9.75
C ILE A 135 1.13 -3.62 -8.89
N ALA A 136 1.35 -3.33 -7.61
CA ALA A 136 2.06 -4.23 -6.71
C ALA A 136 1.33 -5.57 -6.55
N ALA A 137 0.00 -5.56 -6.37
CA ALA A 137 -0.79 -6.78 -6.23
C ALA A 137 -0.81 -7.62 -7.52
N ALA A 138 -0.97 -6.97 -8.68
CA ALA A 138 -0.93 -7.67 -9.98
C ALA A 138 0.44 -8.33 -10.23
N CYS A 139 1.53 -7.63 -9.93
CA CYS A 139 2.88 -8.16 -10.11
C CYS A 139 3.17 -9.29 -9.11
N ASN A 140 2.67 -9.20 -7.88
CA ASN A 140 2.78 -10.28 -6.90
C ASN A 140 2.05 -11.55 -7.38
N TYR A 141 0.83 -11.39 -7.92
CA TYR A 141 0.12 -12.49 -8.59
C TYR A 141 0.92 -13.05 -9.78
N ALA A 142 1.47 -12.19 -10.63
CA ALA A 142 2.27 -12.62 -11.77
C ALA A 142 3.56 -13.35 -11.36
N ALA A 143 4.19 -12.93 -10.25
CA ALA A 143 5.35 -13.59 -9.70
C ALA A 143 5.00 -15.01 -9.20
N ASP A 144 3.90 -15.18 -8.47
CA ASP A 144 3.45 -16.50 -8.00
C ASP A 144 3.10 -17.44 -9.17
N ARG A 145 2.42 -16.92 -10.20
CA ARG A 145 1.94 -17.75 -11.31
C ARG A 145 2.92 -17.97 -12.44
N TYR A 146 3.77 -16.99 -12.71
CA TYR A 146 4.62 -16.94 -13.90
C TYR A 146 6.08 -16.62 -13.59
N GLY A 147 6.44 -16.44 -12.32
CA GLY A 147 7.79 -16.09 -11.87
C GLY A 147 8.13 -14.60 -11.96
N SER A 148 7.46 -13.83 -12.83
CA SER A 148 7.55 -12.36 -12.91
C SER A 148 6.47 -11.85 -13.87
N ILE A 149 6.06 -10.58 -13.72
CA ILE A 149 5.27 -9.88 -14.74
C ILE A 149 5.99 -9.77 -16.10
N ASP A 150 7.31 -9.96 -16.11
CA ASP A 150 8.11 -10.03 -17.34
C ASP A 150 7.69 -11.20 -18.25
N ASN A 151 7.15 -12.27 -17.66
CA ASN A 151 6.70 -13.47 -18.36
C ASN A 151 5.20 -13.41 -18.76
N VAL A 152 4.54 -12.26 -18.56
CA VAL A 152 3.14 -12.06 -18.93
C VAL A 152 3.05 -11.37 -20.29
N PHE A 153 2.46 -12.08 -21.26
CA PHE A 153 2.34 -11.66 -22.66
C PHE A 153 0.89 -11.37 -23.11
N GLY A 154 -0.12 -11.71 -22.30
CA GLY A 154 -1.55 -11.56 -22.62
C GLY A 154 -2.37 -11.03 -21.45
N ALA A 155 -3.62 -10.65 -21.71
CA ALA A 155 -4.53 -10.10 -20.71
C ALA A 155 -4.87 -11.11 -19.60
N TYR A 156 -5.16 -10.58 -18.40
CA TYR A 156 -5.47 -11.36 -17.20
C TYR A 156 -6.89 -11.90 -17.18
#